data_AF-E0VK10-F1
#
_entry.id   AF-E0VK10-F1
#
_cell.length_a   1.000
_cell.length_b   1.000
_cell.length_c   1.000
_cell.angle_alpha   90.00
_cell.angle_beta   90.00
_cell.angle_gamma   90.00
#
_symmetry.space_group_name_H-M   'P 1'
#
loop_
_entity.id
_entity.type
_entity.pdbx_description
1 polymer ?
#
loop_
_entity_poly.entity_id
_entity_poly.type
_entity_poly.pdbx_seq_one_letter_code
_entity_poly.pdbx_strand_id
1 'polypeptide(L)'
;MQLEKFNLDEPQGMTKTYLADRSITCNDGSPSGFYIRHSQQGMSKKWIVFLEGGWYCYDHKSCHTRWMDMRTFMSSKLWPPMKMVGGILSGNSEENPFWWNANHVFVPYCTSDCWSGTRARAFGGSRFSFMGALVVRQVILDLLPLGLENATSLILTGSSAGGIGVLLNLNSVKSLLHDELRLHHIAVKGISDSGWFLDREPYLKNQQTVTPVDAVRRGIALWQGKVPTLCAAQYPNEPWRCYFGYRIYPFLTAPLFVFQWLFDEAQMAADKVGAPVTKHQWDYIHKMGDSLRHTFQNVSAVFAPSCISHSVLTNKDWEMIKIDEISFPQAIKCWELNLQQTRPMQNHYTITNENTGTSMLADAPLDNLLKTQRKSIQLNIYRTVEEETNNTSHDERKRRRKKHKNKQRTDKQNRGRRKKRLGRKNKNRPMRSSPIIGTVSINTSGTSGNNQKKCQQHLIERCTWPQCNYSCPKLHNPFTGEEMDFIDLLKSFGMDMASVANALGIDIHTLNNMSHTELLNLLTQQSNR
;
A
#
# COMPACT_ATOMS: atom_id res chain seq x y z
N MET A 1 -12.73 38.88 -16.67
CA MET A 1 -12.46 37.61 -17.37
C MET A 1 -11.13 37.07 -16.88
N GLN A 2 -11.21 35.91 -16.21
CA GLN A 2 -10.13 35.25 -15.48
C GLN A 2 -8.96 34.87 -16.39
N LEU A 3 -7.74 35.03 -15.87
CA LEU A 3 -6.52 34.43 -16.40
C LEU A 3 -6.41 33.00 -15.85
N GLU A 4 -6.49 32.01 -16.73
CA GLU A 4 -6.16 30.62 -16.39
C GLU A 4 -4.66 30.52 -16.07
N LYS A 5 -4.36 30.15 -14.82
CA LYS A 5 -3.06 29.65 -14.40
C LYS A 5 -2.83 28.30 -15.08
N PHE A 6 -1.81 28.18 -15.91
CA PHE A 6 -1.31 26.86 -16.32
C PHE A 6 -0.62 26.20 -15.13
N ASN A 7 -1.20 25.09 -14.67
CA ASN A 7 -0.72 24.23 -13.58
C ASN A 7 0.72 23.75 -13.81
N LEU A 8 1.54 23.85 -12.77
CA LEU A 8 2.85 23.19 -12.62
C LEU A 8 2.76 21.92 -11.75
N ASP A 9 1.56 21.46 -11.39
CA ASP A 9 1.32 20.46 -10.34
C ASP A 9 0.52 19.23 -10.83
N GLU A 10 0.92 18.58 -11.92
CA GLU A 10 0.36 17.25 -12.24
C GLU A 10 1.28 16.16 -11.68
N PRO A 11 0.82 15.29 -10.75
CA PRO A 11 1.65 14.23 -10.19
C PRO A 11 2.13 13.31 -11.31
N GLN A 12 3.44 13.25 -11.53
CA GLN A 12 4.02 12.40 -12.54
C GLN A 12 3.67 10.92 -12.25
N GLY A 13 3.26 10.18 -13.28
CA GLY A 13 3.02 8.74 -13.17
C GLY A 13 4.28 7.97 -12.83
N MET A 14 4.11 6.75 -12.31
CA MET A 14 5.21 5.84 -12.05
C MET A 14 5.62 5.17 -13.37
N THR A 15 6.92 5.09 -13.66
CA THR A 15 7.44 4.56 -14.93
C THR A 15 7.76 3.07 -14.82
N LYS A 16 7.33 2.28 -15.81
CA LYS A 16 7.59 0.84 -15.88
C LYS A 16 9.07 0.55 -16.09
N THR A 17 9.60 -0.37 -15.29
CA THR A 17 10.96 -0.92 -15.40
C THR A 17 10.87 -2.43 -15.29
N TYR A 18 11.44 -3.14 -16.25
CA TYR A 18 11.57 -4.60 -16.13
C TYR A 18 12.80 -4.96 -15.29
N LEU A 19 12.76 -6.14 -14.66
CA LEU A 19 13.88 -6.62 -13.86
C LEU A 19 15.17 -6.73 -14.67
N ALA A 20 16.32 -6.51 -14.01
CA ALA A 20 17.63 -6.68 -14.62
C ALA A 20 17.87 -8.15 -14.99
N ASP A 21 17.57 -9.07 -14.08
CA ASP A 21 17.55 -10.50 -14.35
C ASP A 21 16.26 -10.92 -15.07
N ARG A 22 16.38 -11.18 -16.38
CA ARG A 22 15.26 -11.58 -17.25
C ARG A 22 14.83 -13.03 -17.09
N SER A 23 15.57 -13.84 -16.33
CA SER A 23 15.16 -15.20 -15.99
C SER A 23 14.04 -15.23 -14.95
N ILE A 24 13.84 -14.12 -14.22
CA ILE A 24 12.77 -13.96 -13.24
C ILE A 24 11.52 -13.43 -13.95
N THR A 25 10.54 -14.31 -14.11
CA THR A 25 9.41 -14.12 -15.03
C THR A 25 8.07 -14.10 -14.31
N CYS A 26 7.07 -13.53 -14.98
CA CYS A 26 5.66 -13.76 -14.70
C CYS A 26 5.27 -15.21 -15.04
N ASN A 27 4.07 -15.64 -14.66
CA ASN A 27 3.59 -17.00 -14.88
C ASN A 27 3.77 -17.48 -16.34
N ASP A 28 3.51 -16.62 -17.33
CA ASP A 28 3.60 -16.99 -18.76
C ASP A 28 5.01 -16.92 -19.38
N GLY A 29 6.04 -16.65 -18.57
CA GLY A 29 7.43 -16.49 -19.01
C GLY A 29 7.77 -15.08 -19.52
N SER A 30 6.83 -14.13 -19.54
CA SER A 30 7.16 -12.72 -19.81
C SER A 30 8.02 -12.13 -18.69
N PRO A 31 8.90 -11.15 -18.99
CA PRO A 31 9.77 -10.56 -17.97
C PRO A 31 8.93 -9.86 -16.89
N SER A 32 9.23 -10.13 -15.62
CA SER A 32 8.63 -9.38 -14.52
C SER A 32 9.25 -7.98 -14.40
N GLY A 33 8.72 -7.14 -13.50
CA GLY A 33 9.16 -5.76 -13.33
C GLY A 33 8.43 -5.03 -12.23
N PHE A 34 8.67 -3.73 -12.18
CA PHE A 34 8.05 -2.81 -11.23
C PHE A 34 7.83 -1.44 -11.89
N TYR A 35 6.98 -0.62 -11.30
CA TYR A 35 6.86 0.80 -11.62
C TYR A 35 7.56 1.61 -10.53
N ILE A 36 8.25 2.67 -10.92
CA ILE A 36 8.98 3.53 -9.98
C ILE A 36 8.68 5.00 -10.22
N ARG A 37 8.58 5.77 -9.13
CA ARG A 37 8.66 7.22 -9.13
C ARG A 37 9.64 7.66 -8.04
N HIS A 38 10.67 8.39 -8.44
CA HIS A 38 11.59 8.99 -7.50
C HIS A 38 10.96 10.18 -6.79
N SER A 39 11.44 10.44 -5.57
CA SER A 39 11.06 11.65 -4.84
C SER A 39 11.37 12.91 -5.64
N GLN A 40 10.53 13.93 -5.50
CA GLN A 40 10.75 15.22 -6.14
C GLN A 40 12.10 15.79 -5.72
N GLN A 41 12.90 16.18 -6.72
CA GLN A 41 14.27 16.69 -6.55
C GLN A 41 15.23 15.71 -5.83
N GLY A 42 14.88 14.42 -5.71
CA GLY A 42 15.72 13.41 -5.06
C GLY A 42 15.93 13.62 -3.56
N MET A 43 15.05 14.40 -2.90
CA MET A 43 15.24 14.84 -1.52
C MET A 43 14.95 13.76 -0.47
N SER A 44 14.15 12.74 -0.81
CA SER A 44 13.72 11.74 0.17
C SER A 44 14.60 10.49 0.14
N LYS A 45 15.05 10.08 1.32
CA LYS A 45 15.73 8.80 1.56
C LYS A 45 14.77 7.70 2.05
N LYS A 46 13.46 7.93 1.93
CA LYS A 46 12.43 6.94 2.27
C LYS A 46 11.96 6.23 1.01
N TRP A 47 11.80 4.92 1.12
CA TRP A 47 11.32 4.05 0.05
C TRP A 47 10.07 3.30 0.50
N ILE A 48 9.06 3.27 -0.36
CA ILE A 48 7.85 2.47 -0.19
C ILE A 48 7.75 1.53 -1.38
N VAL A 49 7.83 0.23 -1.10
CA VAL A 49 7.67 -0.83 -2.09
C VAL A 49 6.33 -1.48 -1.83
N PHE A 50 5.43 -1.45 -2.82
CA PHE A 50 4.08 -1.99 -2.72
C PHE A 50 3.93 -3.26 -3.56
N LEU A 51 3.46 -4.34 -2.92
CA LEU A 51 3.15 -5.61 -3.56
C LEU A 51 1.65 -5.65 -3.89
N GLU A 52 1.33 -5.75 -5.19
CA GLU A 52 -0.05 -5.91 -5.64
C GLU A 52 -0.66 -7.24 -5.16
N GLY A 53 -1.97 -7.23 -4.95
CA GLY A 53 -2.75 -8.42 -4.61
C GLY A 53 -3.47 -9.02 -5.83
N GLY A 54 -4.49 -9.83 -5.57
CA GLY A 54 -5.36 -10.38 -6.63
C GLY A 54 -5.42 -11.90 -6.65
N TRP A 55 -5.74 -12.54 -5.52
CA TRP A 55 -5.93 -13.99 -5.41
C TRP A 55 -4.69 -14.81 -5.82
N TYR A 56 -4.88 -16.10 -6.13
CA TYR A 56 -3.84 -17.05 -6.49
C TYR A 56 -4.47 -18.25 -7.20
N CYS A 57 -3.64 -19.14 -7.75
CA CYS A 57 -4.10 -20.41 -8.31
C CYS A 57 -3.25 -21.57 -7.80
N TYR A 58 -3.86 -22.70 -7.47
CA TYR A 58 -3.25 -23.74 -6.63
C TYR A 58 -3.21 -25.13 -7.28
N ASP A 59 -3.72 -25.27 -8.50
CA ASP A 59 -3.63 -26.46 -9.33
C ASP A 59 -3.72 -26.10 -10.82
N HIS A 60 -3.53 -27.07 -11.70
CA HIS A 60 -3.57 -26.84 -13.15
C HIS A 60 -4.88 -26.22 -13.61
N LYS A 61 -6.02 -26.68 -13.07
CA LYS A 61 -7.35 -26.22 -13.46
C LYS A 61 -7.57 -24.77 -13.06
N SER A 62 -7.32 -24.42 -11.80
CA SER A 62 -7.46 -23.05 -11.30
C SER A 62 -6.50 -22.08 -12.00
N CYS A 63 -5.27 -22.49 -12.31
CA CYS A 63 -4.34 -21.64 -13.05
C CYS A 63 -4.74 -21.44 -14.52
N HIS A 64 -5.31 -22.47 -15.16
CA HIS A 64 -5.84 -22.34 -16.50
C HIS A 64 -7.06 -21.41 -16.55
N THR A 65 -8.01 -21.55 -15.62
CA THR A 65 -9.15 -20.63 -15.48
C THR A 65 -8.67 -19.20 -15.25
N ARG A 66 -7.74 -19.00 -14.30
CA ARG A 66 -7.14 -17.68 -14.05
C ARG A 66 -6.46 -17.10 -15.30
N TRP A 67 -5.80 -17.92 -16.11
CA TRP A 67 -5.17 -17.47 -17.34
C TRP A 67 -6.18 -16.96 -18.37
N MET A 68 -7.35 -17.61 -18.47
CA MET A 68 -8.41 -17.20 -19.38
C MET A 68 -9.11 -15.93 -18.89
N ASP A 69 -9.40 -15.86 -17.59
CA ASP A 69 -10.26 -14.80 -17.02
C ASP A 69 -9.47 -13.57 -16.54
N MET A 70 -8.21 -13.75 -16.13
CA MET A 70 -7.42 -12.77 -15.38
C MET A 70 -5.96 -12.67 -15.86
N ARG A 71 -5.77 -12.69 -17.17
CA ARG A 71 -4.44 -12.77 -17.81
C ARG A 71 -3.44 -11.68 -17.38
N THR A 72 -3.92 -10.49 -17.01
CA THR A 72 -3.09 -9.36 -16.54
C THR A 72 -2.35 -9.67 -15.23
N PHE A 73 -2.87 -10.59 -14.41
CA PHE A 73 -2.20 -11.09 -13.20
C PHE A 73 -1.30 -12.31 -13.44
N MET A 74 -1.01 -12.62 -14.70
CA MET A 74 -0.17 -13.77 -15.10
C MET A 74 0.84 -13.41 -16.20
N SER A 75 0.83 -12.17 -16.69
CA SER A 75 1.68 -11.72 -17.81
C SER A 75 1.95 -10.22 -17.74
N SER A 76 3.16 -9.80 -18.09
CA SER A 76 3.55 -8.39 -18.18
C SER A 76 3.34 -7.76 -19.56
N LYS A 77 2.91 -8.55 -20.55
CA LYS A 77 2.84 -8.12 -21.97
C LYS A 77 1.93 -6.91 -22.21
N LEU A 78 0.90 -6.74 -21.38
CA LEU A 78 -0.09 -5.66 -21.50
C LEU A 78 0.11 -4.55 -20.45
N TRP A 79 1.22 -4.57 -19.71
CA TRP A 79 1.50 -3.54 -18.72
C TRP A 79 1.76 -2.18 -19.40
N PRO A 80 1.03 -1.11 -19.04
CA PRO A 80 1.24 0.21 -19.61
C PRO A 80 2.64 0.75 -19.26
N PRO A 81 3.20 1.68 -20.05
CA PRO A 81 4.51 2.28 -19.75
C PRO A 81 4.50 3.14 -18.49
N MET A 82 3.36 3.76 -18.17
CA MET A 82 3.15 4.55 -16.96
C MET A 82 1.95 4.03 -16.19
N LYS A 83 2.00 4.14 -14.85
CA LYS A 83 0.89 3.77 -13.96
C LYS A 83 0.67 4.88 -12.93
N MET A 84 -0.59 5.23 -12.73
CA MET A 84 -1.03 6.09 -11.62
C MET A 84 -1.54 5.17 -10.51
N VAL A 85 -1.05 5.38 -9.28
CA VAL A 85 -1.50 4.67 -8.09
C VAL A 85 -1.79 5.68 -7.00
N GLY A 86 -2.90 5.51 -6.30
CA GLY A 86 -3.35 6.38 -5.23
C GLY A 86 -2.85 5.95 -3.84
N GLY A 87 -3.49 6.51 -2.83
CA GLY A 87 -3.27 6.24 -1.41
C GLY A 87 -1.82 6.47 -0.99
N ILE A 88 -1.23 5.47 -0.35
CA ILE A 88 0.15 5.51 0.16
C ILE A 88 1.21 5.72 -0.94
N LEU A 89 0.87 5.42 -2.20
CA LEU A 89 1.72 5.67 -3.37
C LEU A 89 1.31 6.92 -4.16
N SER A 90 0.37 7.74 -3.67
CA SER A 90 0.05 9.01 -4.31
C SER A 90 1.20 10.00 -4.12
N GLY A 91 1.48 10.76 -5.19
CA GLY A 91 2.40 11.91 -5.16
C GLY A 91 1.71 13.21 -4.74
N ASN A 92 0.41 13.18 -4.51
CA ASN A 92 -0.37 14.32 -4.02
C ASN A 92 -0.31 14.36 -2.49
N SER A 93 0.12 15.50 -1.92
CA SER A 93 0.18 15.69 -0.46
C SER A 93 -1.19 15.78 0.20
N GLU A 94 -2.24 16.14 -0.53
CA GLU A 94 -3.62 16.12 -0.01
C GLU A 94 -4.16 14.70 0.12
N GLU A 95 -3.67 13.76 -0.67
CA GLU A 95 -4.08 12.35 -0.62
C GLU A 95 -3.12 11.52 0.25
N ASN A 96 -1.83 11.86 0.28
CA ASN A 96 -0.79 11.15 1.01
C ASN A 96 0.00 12.11 1.91
N PRO A 97 -0.58 12.55 3.04
CA PRO A 97 -0.05 13.66 3.82
C PRO A 97 1.37 13.45 4.35
N PHE A 98 1.77 12.20 4.62
CA PHE A 98 3.04 11.88 5.27
C PHE A 98 4.11 11.31 4.33
N TRP A 99 3.73 10.67 3.23
CA TRP A 99 4.67 9.95 2.34
C TRP A 99 4.55 10.33 0.87
N TRP A 100 3.84 11.42 0.53
CA TRP A 100 3.69 11.86 -0.88
C TRP A 100 5.02 12.08 -1.61
N ASN A 101 6.08 12.45 -0.89
CA ASN A 101 7.41 12.67 -1.46
C ASN A 101 8.39 11.52 -1.20
N ALA A 102 7.94 10.32 -0.83
CA ALA A 102 8.81 9.14 -0.78
C ALA A 102 9.21 8.68 -2.20
N ASN A 103 10.23 7.83 -2.30
CA ASN A 103 10.44 7.06 -3.52
C ASN A 103 9.40 5.92 -3.52
N HIS A 104 8.53 5.92 -4.51
CA HIS A 104 7.42 4.97 -4.61
C HIS A 104 7.73 3.90 -5.63
N VAL A 105 7.49 2.64 -5.26
CA VAL A 105 7.66 1.48 -6.12
C VAL A 105 6.39 0.63 -6.05
N PHE A 106 5.82 0.30 -7.20
CA PHE A 106 4.67 -0.59 -7.31
C PHE A 106 5.11 -1.84 -8.07
N VAL A 107 4.99 -3.00 -7.45
CA VAL A 107 5.35 -4.29 -8.05
C VAL A 107 4.06 -5.00 -8.46
N PRO A 108 3.76 -5.09 -9.77
CA PRO A 108 2.54 -5.76 -10.20
C PRO A 108 2.62 -7.26 -9.96
N TYR A 109 1.48 -7.85 -9.63
CA TYR A 109 1.40 -9.24 -9.24
C TYR A 109 1.10 -10.11 -10.46
N CYS A 110 2.15 -10.74 -11.00
CA CYS A 110 2.03 -11.62 -12.17
C CYS A 110 2.45 -13.08 -11.90
N THR A 111 2.54 -13.49 -10.64
CA THR A 111 3.10 -14.78 -10.24
C THR A 111 2.08 -15.73 -9.60
N SER A 112 0.88 -15.26 -9.24
CA SER A 112 -0.25 -16.09 -8.80
C SER A 112 0.03 -17.03 -7.60
N ASP A 113 1.04 -16.72 -6.80
CA ASP A 113 1.62 -17.55 -5.74
C ASP A 113 1.73 -16.85 -4.38
N CYS A 114 0.94 -15.79 -4.14
CA CYS A 114 0.99 -14.94 -2.95
C CYS A 114 2.41 -14.44 -2.61
N TRP A 115 3.23 -14.21 -3.64
CA TRP A 115 4.63 -13.77 -3.52
C TRP A 115 5.56 -14.78 -2.83
N SER A 116 5.21 -16.07 -2.84
CA SER A 116 5.97 -17.11 -2.15
C SER A 116 6.81 -17.99 -3.07
N GLY A 117 6.47 -18.06 -4.35
CA GLY A 117 7.00 -19.08 -5.26
C GLY A 117 8.47 -18.91 -5.60
N THR A 118 9.14 -20.05 -5.79
CA THR A 118 10.52 -20.14 -6.25
C THR A 118 10.69 -21.04 -7.48
N ARG A 119 9.57 -21.55 -8.02
CA ARG A 119 9.55 -22.47 -9.15
C ARG A 119 9.73 -21.72 -10.47
N ALA A 120 10.96 -21.73 -10.99
CA ALA A 120 11.29 -21.16 -12.30
C ALA A 120 10.79 -21.99 -13.50
N ARG A 121 10.67 -23.32 -13.33
CA ARG A 121 10.31 -24.24 -14.42
C ARG A 121 8.86 -24.72 -14.31
N ALA A 122 8.19 -24.77 -15.46
CA ALA A 122 6.95 -25.50 -15.67
C ALA A 122 7.00 -26.90 -15.01
N PHE A 123 5.92 -27.30 -14.34
CA PHE A 123 5.83 -28.57 -13.60
C PHE A 123 4.53 -29.31 -13.90
N GLY A 124 4.61 -30.64 -14.03
CA GLY A 124 3.44 -31.52 -14.10
C GLY A 124 2.48 -31.20 -15.25
N GLY A 125 2.99 -30.78 -16.42
CA GLY A 125 2.18 -30.38 -17.58
C GLY A 125 1.67 -28.93 -17.54
N SER A 126 1.82 -28.22 -16.42
CA SER A 126 1.55 -26.77 -16.36
C SER A 126 2.67 -25.99 -17.04
N ARG A 127 2.29 -25.07 -17.93
CA ARG A 127 3.19 -24.13 -18.61
C ARG A 127 3.58 -22.89 -17.78
N PHE A 128 3.14 -22.82 -16.52
CA PHE A 128 3.33 -21.64 -15.67
C PHE A 128 4.52 -21.76 -14.72
N SER A 129 5.28 -20.68 -14.58
CA SER A 129 6.29 -20.47 -13.52
C SER A 129 5.65 -19.79 -12.31
N PHE A 130 6.25 -19.92 -11.12
CA PHE A 130 5.79 -19.27 -9.88
C PHE A 130 7.00 -18.72 -9.14
N MET A 131 7.27 -17.43 -9.33
CA MET A 131 8.55 -16.81 -8.94
C MET A 131 8.38 -15.61 -8.01
N GLY A 132 7.25 -15.50 -7.30
CA GLY A 132 6.90 -14.32 -6.50
C GLY A 132 7.97 -13.91 -5.49
N ALA A 133 8.54 -14.85 -4.73
CA ALA A 133 9.59 -14.53 -3.76
C ALA A 133 10.89 -14.07 -4.45
N LEU A 134 11.18 -14.63 -5.64
CA LEU A 134 12.32 -14.23 -6.45
C LEU A 134 12.13 -12.83 -7.07
N VAL A 135 10.90 -12.50 -7.50
CA VAL A 135 10.54 -11.15 -7.96
C VAL A 135 10.77 -10.14 -6.84
N VAL A 136 10.24 -10.37 -5.63
CA VAL A 136 10.45 -9.45 -4.50
C VAL A 136 11.94 -9.22 -4.25
N ARG A 137 12.71 -10.31 -4.16
CA ARG A 137 14.16 -10.24 -3.95
C ARG A 137 14.87 -9.43 -5.05
N GLN A 138 14.56 -9.70 -6.32
CA GLN A 138 15.20 -9.03 -7.44
C GLN A 138 14.81 -7.55 -7.54
N VAL A 139 13.56 -7.18 -7.22
CA VAL A 139 13.15 -5.78 -7.15
C VAL A 139 14.04 -5.04 -6.14
N ILE A 140 14.25 -5.58 -4.94
CA ILE A 140 15.11 -4.92 -3.94
C ILE A 140 16.54 -4.73 -4.47
N LEU A 141 17.11 -5.74 -5.14
CA LEU A 141 18.43 -5.65 -5.76
C LEU A 141 18.49 -4.58 -6.85
N ASP A 142 17.49 -4.53 -7.74
CA ASP A 142 17.44 -3.57 -8.85
C ASP A 142 17.23 -2.12 -8.35
N LEU A 143 16.62 -1.94 -7.18
CA LEU A 143 16.45 -0.62 -6.56
C LEU A 143 17.74 -0.06 -5.94
N LEU A 144 18.71 -0.91 -5.56
CA LEU A 144 19.97 -0.47 -4.96
C LEU A 144 20.71 0.58 -5.81
N PRO A 145 21.07 0.29 -7.09
CA PRO A 145 21.76 1.26 -7.95
C PRO A 145 20.85 2.44 -8.34
N LEU A 146 19.54 2.35 -8.09
CA LEU A 146 18.58 3.45 -8.29
C LEU A 146 18.46 4.36 -7.05
N GLY A 147 19.26 4.12 -6.02
CA GLY A 147 19.38 4.99 -4.84
C GLY A 147 18.89 4.37 -3.53
N LEU A 148 18.35 3.14 -3.54
CA LEU A 148 17.97 2.45 -2.30
C LEU A 148 19.19 2.19 -1.40
N GLU A 149 20.39 2.02 -1.96
CA GLU A 149 21.63 1.87 -1.20
C GLU A 149 21.88 3.02 -0.20
N ASN A 150 21.41 4.22 -0.53
CA ASN A 150 21.56 5.46 0.26
C ASN A 150 20.33 5.78 1.11
N ALA A 151 19.37 4.86 1.21
CA ALA A 151 18.13 5.05 1.94
C ALA A 151 18.34 5.10 3.46
N THR A 152 17.37 5.71 4.15
CA THR A 152 17.25 5.67 5.62
C THR A 152 16.21 4.64 6.05
N SER A 153 15.20 4.39 5.22
CA SER A 153 14.18 3.39 5.50
C SER A 153 13.55 2.85 4.23
N LEU A 154 13.25 1.56 4.25
CA LEU A 154 12.40 0.86 3.30
C LEU A 154 11.17 0.32 4.03
N ILE A 155 9.98 0.65 3.54
CA ILE A 155 8.72 0.09 3.99
C ILE A 155 8.22 -0.85 2.90
N LEU A 156 8.20 -2.15 3.18
CA LEU A 156 7.56 -3.14 2.33
C LEU A 156 6.07 -3.17 2.67
N THR A 157 5.24 -2.85 1.69
CA THR A 157 3.80 -2.72 1.82
C THR A 157 3.11 -3.64 0.82
N GLY A 158 1.86 -3.99 1.05
CA GLY A 158 1.09 -4.76 0.10
C GLY A 158 -0.32 -5.02 0.58
N SER A 159 -1.22 -5.20 -0.38
CA SER A 159 -2.64 -5.41 -0.10
C SER A 159 -3.10 -6.80 -0.54
N SER A 160 -4.05 -7.41 0.17
CA SER A 160 -4.62 -8.72 -0.19
C SER A 160 -3.54 -9.83 -0.24
N ALA A 161 -3.42 -10.58 -1.35
CA ALA A 161 -2.31 -11.50 -1.58
C ALA A 161 -0.93 -10.83 -1.48
N GLY A 162 -0.82 -9.53 -1.79
CA GLY A 162 0.37 -8.72 -1.55
C GLY A 162 0.65 -8.48 -0.07
N GLY A 163 -0.40 -8.35 0.75
CA GLY A 163 -0.30 -8.28 2.21
C GLY A 163 0.22 -9.59 2.82
N ILE A 164 -0.22 -10.74 2.30
CA ILE A 164 0.40 -12.05 2.61
C ILE A 164 1.87 -12.05 2.17
N GLY A 165 2.14 -11.52 0.97
CA GLY A 165 3.49 -11.38 0.44
C GLY A 165 4.43 -10.57 1.34
N VAL A 166 3.94 -9.51 1.98
CA VAL A 166 4.70 -8.77 3.00
C VAL A 166 5.06 -9.70 4.16
N LEU A 167 4.10 -10.41 4.73
CA LEU A 167 4.34 -11.34 5.85
C LEU A 167 5.41 -12.39 5.51
N LEU A 168 5.32 -12.99 4.32
CA LEU A 168 6.23 -14.05 3.87
C LEU A 168 7.65 -13.53 3.54
N ASN A 169 7.77 -12.32 3.00
CA ASN A 169 9.04 -11.82 2.46
C ASN A 169 9.75 -10.79 3.35
N LEU A 170 9.09 -10.18 4.34
CA LEU A 170 9.64 -9.07 5.10
C LEU A 170 10.98 -9.39 5.78
N ASN A 171 11.07 -10.54 6.46
CA ASN A 171 12.34 -10.98 7.06
C ASN A 171 13.41 -11.28 5.99
N SER A 172 13.02 -11.86 4.84
CA SER A 172 13.97 -12.13 3.75
C SER A 172 14.53 -10.84 3.15
N VAL A 173 13.71 -9.78 3.03
CA VAL A 173 14.16 -8.45 2.59
C VAL A 173 15.08 -7.82 3.62
N LYS A 174 14.75 -7.94 4.92
CA LYS A 174 15.61 -7.47 6.00
C LYS A 174 16.97 -8.18 5.98
N SER A 175 16.99 -9.50 5.90
CA SER A 175 18.23 -10.28 5.85
C SER A 175 19.04 -10.01 4.58
N LEU A 176 18.40 -9.81 3.42
CA LEU A 176 19.11 -9.39 2.22
C LEU A 176 19.86 -8.06 2.45
N LEU A 177 19.18 -7.05 2.98
CA LEU A 177 19.79 -5.73 3.18
C LEU A 177 20.82 -5.74 4.31
N HIS A 178 20.51 -6.37 5.44
CA HIS A 178 21.35 -6.34 6.64
C HIS A 178 22.44 -7.40 6.62
N ASP A 179 22.09 -8.66 6.39
CA ASP A 179 23.01 -9.77 6.58
C ASP A 179 23.85 -10.02 5.32
N GLU A 180 23.22 -10.02 4.14
CA GLU A 180 23.90 -10.32 2.87
C GLU A 180 24.65 -9.10 2.30
N LEU A 181 24.04 -7.90 2.36
CA LEU A 181 24.58 -6.68 1.76
C LEU A 181 25.20 -5.70 2.77
N ARG A 182 25.10 -5.97 4.08
CA ARG A 182 25.66 -5.14 5.17
C ARG A 182 25.15 -3.68 5.21
N LEU A 183 23.96 -3.42 4.68
CA LEU A 183 23.28 -2.12 4.66
C LEU A 183 22.42 -1.91 5.91
N HIS A 184 23.03 -2.07 7.10
CA HIS A 184 22.34 -1.98 8.40
C HIS A 184 21.73 -0.61 8.69
N HIS A 185 22.18 0.45 8.01
CA HIS A 185 21.63 1.79 8.14
C HIS A 185 20.20 1.92 7.60
N ILE A 186 19.78 1.03 6.70
CA ILE A 186 18.43 1.04 6.13
C ILE A 186 17.46 0.38 7.12
N ALA A 187 16.56 1.16 7.71
CA ALA A 187 15.48 0.61 8.52
C ALA A 187 14.47 -0.15 7.65
N VAL A 188 14.31 -1.46 7.85
CA VAL A 188 13.33 -2.29 7.13
C VAL A 188 12.08 -2.47 7.98
N LYS A 189 10.91 -2.10 7.44
CA LYS A 189 9.59 -2.16 8.09
C LYS A 189 8.55 -2.77 7.15
N GLY A 190 7.46 -3.29 7.68
CA GLY A 190 6.36 -3.86 6.89
C GLY A 190 4.99 -3.24 7.18
N ILE A 191 4.13 -3.12 6.16
CA ILE A 191 2.69 -2.86 6.33
C ILE A 191 1.93 -3.94 5.56
N SER A 192 1.18 -4.78 6.26
CA SER A 192 0.30 -5.77 5.64
C SER A 192 -1.13 -5.25 5.68
N ASP A 193 -1.72 -4.99 4.51
CA ASP A 193 -3.10 -4.55 4.36
C ASP A 193 -3.95 -5.71 3.84
N SER A 194 -5.00 -6.08 4.56
CA SER A 194 -5.96 -7.11 4.13
C SER A 194 -5.28 -8.45 3.80
N GLY A 195 -4.16 -8.74 4.46
CA GLY A 195 -3.33 -9.94 4.30
C GLY A 195 -3.41 -10.90 5.48
N TRP A 196 -4.25 -10.60 6.46
CA TRP A 196 -4.38 -11.37 7.70
C TRP A 196 -5.66 -12.22 7.67
N PHE A 197 -5.52 -13.44 7.16
CA PHE A 197 -6.63 -14.40 7.03
C PHE A 197 -6.69 -15.39 8.21
N LEU A 198 -7.85 -16.02 8.36
CA LEU A 198 -8.12 -17.12 9.30
C LEU A 198 -8.21 -18.44 8.53
N ASP A 199 -7.51 -19.46 9.01
CA ASP A 199 -7.57 -20.86 8.56
C ASP A 199 -8.75 -21.60 9.21
N ARG A 200 -9.95 -21.05 9.07
CA ARG A 200 -11.19 -21.58 9.65
C ARG A 200 -11.95 -22.45 8.65
N GLU A 201 -12.89 -23.22 9.17
CA GLU A 201 -13.81 -23.98 8.32
C GLU A 201 -14.81 -23.05 7.62
N PRO A 202 -15.03 -23.20 6.30
CA PRO A 202 -15.98 -22.37 5.56
C PRO A 202 -17.43 -22.62 5.99
N TYR A 203 -18.30 -21.62 5.76
CA TYR A 203 -19.72 -21.69 6.10
C TYR A 203 -20.44 -22.84 5.40
N LEU A 204 -20.28 -22.97 4.08
CA LEU A 204 -20.81 -24.09 3.30
C LEU A 204 -19.75 -25.17 3.11
N LYS A 205 -19.99 -26.35 3.70
CA LYS A 205 -19.18 -27.55 3.49
C LYS A 205 -19.77 -28.42 2.39
N ASN A 206 -19.32 -28.23 1.16
CA ASN A 206 -19.52 -29.22 0.11
C ASN A 206 -18.26 -30.08 -0.01
N GLN A 207 -18.38 -31.40 0.08
CA GLN A 207 -17.24 -32.34 -0.03
C GLN A 207 -16.45 -32.20 -1.35
N GLN A 208 -17.04 -31.56 -2.37
CA GLN A 208 -16.44 -31.34 -3.69
C GLN A 208 -15.72 -29.99 -3.84
N THR A 209 -15.83 -29.07 -2.88
CA THR A 209 -15.23 -27.74 -2.96
C THR A 209 -13.91 -27.66 -2.20
N VAL A 210 -12.87 -27.14 -2.84
CA VAL A 210 -11.56 -26.91 -2.21
C VAL A 210 -11.70 -25.80 -1.16
N THR A 211 -11.33 -26.10 0.08
CA THR A 211 -11.33 -25.11 1.17
C THR A 211 -10.16 -24.13 1.00
N PRO A 212 -10.20 -22.93 1.62
CA PRO A 212 -9.07 -22.00 1.58
C PRO A 212 -7.77 -22.62 2.11
N VAL A 213 -7.86 -23.43 3.17
CA VAL A 213 -6.72 -24.16 3.73
C VAL A 213 -6.17 -25.17 2.73
N ASP A 214 -7.03 -25.95 2.07
CA ASP A 214 -6.60 -26.92 1.05
C ASP A 214 -6.01 -26.22 -0.18
N ALA A 215 -6.55 -25.06 -0.55
CA ALA A 215 -6.03 -24.24 -1.63
C ALA A 215 -4.60 -23.77 -1.34
N VAL A 216 -4.33 -23.25 -0.14
CA VAL A 216 -2.97 -22.87 0.28
C VAL A 216 -2.05 -24.10 0.36
N ARG A 217 -2.53 -25.23 0.90
CA ARG A 217 -1.75 -26.47 0.99
C ARG A 217 -1.36 -27.03 -0.38
N ARG A 218 -2.27 -26.97 -1.36
CA ARG A 218 -1.96 -27.36 -2.76
C ARG A 218 -1.05 -26.33 -3.42
N GLY A 219 -1.31 -25.05 -3.19
CA GLY A 219 -0.54 -23.92 -3.70
C GLY A 219 0.92 -23.98 -3.30
N ILE A 220 1.24 -24.11 -2.02
CA ILE A 220 2.64 -24.16 -1.54
C ILE A 220 3.46 -25.26 -2.24
N ALA A 221 2.85 -26.43 -2.49
CA ALA A 221 3.49 -27.52 -3.21
C ALA A 221 3.68 -27.19 -4.72
N LEU A 222 2.63 -26.64 -5.35
CA LEU A 222 2.68 -26.22 -6.75
C LEU A 222 3.73 -25.14 -6.98
N TRP A 223 3.83 -24.14 -6.10
CA TRP A 223 4.67 -22.95 -6.30
C TRP A 223 6.12 -23.13 -5.88
N GLN A 224 6.44 -24.24 -5.18
CA GLN A 224 7.63 -24.32 -4.32
C GLN A 224 7.68 -23.11 -3.39
N GLY A 225 6.57 -22.89 -2.69
CA GLY A 225 6.36 -21.73 -1.84
C GLY A 225 7.36 -21.71 -0.69
N LYS A 226 8.13 -20.62 -0.63
CA LYS A 226 9.06 -20.33 0.47
C LYS A 226 8.31 -19.60 1.58
N VAL A 227 8.49 -20.05 2.82
CA VAL A 227 8.01 -19.38 4.04
C VAL A 227 9.19 -19.10 4.97
N PRO A 228 9.08 -18.19 5.96
CA PRO A 228 10.18 -17.91 6.88
C PRO A 228 10.65 -19.16 7.63
N THR A 229 11.97 -19.35 7.73
CA THR A 229 12.59 -20.55 8.30
C THR A 229 12.13 -20.85 9.72
N LEU A 230 12.02 -19.84 10.58
CA LEU A 230 11.56 -20.01 11.96
C LEU A 230 10.09 -20.46 12.04
N CYS A 231 9.23 -19.97 11.14
CA CYS A 231 7.84 -20.41 11.07
C CYS A 231 7.74 -21.83 10.50
N ALA A 232 8.52 -22.17 9.47
CA ALA A 232 8.59 -23.53 8.93
C ALA A 232 9.05 -24.53 10.00
N ALA A 233 10.02 -24.16 10.83
CA ALA A 233 10.52 -24.99 11.92
C ALA A 233 9.45 -25.27 12.99
N GLN A 234 8.51 -24.33 13.22
CA GLN A 234 7.35 -24.55 14.10
C GLN A 234 6.34 -25.55 13.50
N TYR A 235 6.21 -25.58 12.17
CA TYR A 235 5.23 -26.39 11.45
C TYR A 235 5.87 -27.27 10.37
N PRO A 236 6.76 -28.23 10.74
CA PRO A 236 7.59 -28.95 9.78
C PRO A 236 6.78 -29.74 8.74
N ASN A 237 5.63 -30.29 9.14
CA ASN A 237 4.73 -31.05 8.27
C ASN A 237 3.60 -30.20 7.67
N GLU A 238 3.43 -28.96 8.14
CA GLU A 238 2.32 -28.08 7.77
C GLU A 238 2.80 -26.64 7.49
N PRO A 239 3.82 -26.42 6.62
CA PRO A 239 4.38 -25.09 6.37
C PRO A 239 3.36 -24.10 5.78
N TRP A 240 2.25 -24.59 5.21
CA TRP A 240 1.12 -23.78 4.76
C TRP A 240 0.53 -22.91 5.89
N ARG A 241 0.69 -23.30 7.15
CA ARG A 241 0.27 -22.51 8.31
C ARG A 241 0.92 -21.12 8.36
N CYS A 242 2.11 -20.98 7.78
CA CYS A 242 2.83 -19.70 7.73
C CYS A 242 2.20 -18.66 6.78
N TYR A 243 1.17 -19.01 6.01
CA TYR A 243 0.42 -18.03 5.20
C TYR A 243 -0.63 -17.26 6.02
N PHE A 244 -0.90 -17.68 7.25
CA PHE A 244 -1.90 -17.06 8.12
C PHE A 244 -1.23 -16.11 9.11
N GLY A 245 -1.65 -14.84 9.09
CA GLY A 245 -0.98 -13.74 9.77
C GLY A 245 -0.68 -14.00 11.24
N TYR A 246 -1.67 -14.48 11.99
CA TYR A 246 -1.54 -14.76 13.42
C TYR A 246 -0.56 -15.91 13.76
N ARG A 247 -0.28 -16.79 12.80
CA ARG A 247 0.66 -17.90 12.95
C ARG A 247 2.09 -17.49 12.60
N ILE A 248 2.27 -16.63 11.60
CA ILE A 248 3.60 -16.16 11.14
C ILE A 248 4.12 -14.98 11.94
N TYR A 249 3.24 -14.12 12.46
CA TYR A 249 3.60 -12.88 13.14
C TYR A 249 4.64 -13.05 14.27
N PRO A 250 4.55 -14.07 15.16
CA PRO A 250 5.54 -14.26 16.23
C PRO A 250 6.98 -14.52 15.74
N PHE A 251 7.14 -14.89 14.47
CA PHE A 251 8.44 -15.21 13.86
C PHE A 251 9.02 -14.04 13.03
N LEU A 252 8.31 -12.91 12.94
CA LEU A 252 8.79 -11.73 12.23
C LEU A 252 9.74 -10.93 13.12
N THR A 253 10.91 -10.58 12.58
CA THR A 253 11.94 -9.80 13.29
C THR A 253 11.97 -8.34 12.87
N ALA A 254 11.36 -8.02 11.73
CA ALA A 254 11.16 -6.64 11.30
C ALA A 254 9.83 -6.12 11.87
N PRO A 255 9.74 -4.84 12.27
CA PRO A 255 8.48 -4.25 12.71
C PRO A 255 7.41 -4.34 11.61
N LEU A 256 6.22 -4.79 11.98
CA LEU A 256 5.06 -4.90 11.09
C LEU A 256 3.91 -4.05 11.66
N PHE A 257 3.27 -3.28 10.78
CA PHE A 257 1.95 -2.70 10.99
C PHE A 257 0.91 -3.54 10.24
N VAL A 258 -0.19 -3.90 10.91
CA VAL A 258 -1.28 -4.67 10.31
C VAL A 258 -2.49 -3.75 10.08
N PHE A 259 -2.98 -3.67 8.85
CA PHE A 259 -4.31 -3.17 8.56
C PHE A 259 -5.20 -4.34 8.16
N GLN A 260 -6.38 -4.46 8.77
CA GLN A 260 -7.30 -5.54 8.43
C GLN A 260 -8.75 -5.13 8.67
N TRP A 261 -9.59 -5.24 7.63
CA TRP A 261 -11.04 -5.16 7.80
C TRP A 261 -11.51 -6.33 8.65
N LEU A 262 -12.28 -6.06 9.71
CA LEU A 262 -12.80 -7.13 10.58
C LEU A 262 -13.78 -8.05 9.85
N PHE A 263 -14.40 -7.55 8.79
CA PHE A 263 -15.27 -8.31 7.90
C PHE A 263 -14.74 -8.24 6.46
N ASP A 264 -13.51 -8.71 6.27
CA ASP A 264 -12.85 -8.68 4.97
C ASP A 264 -13.60 -9.51 3.92
N GLU A 265 -13.91 -8.89 2.77
CA GLU A 265 -14.69 -9.54 1.71
C GLU A 265 -13.98 -10.74 1.09
N ALA A 266 -12.64 -10.75 1.04
CA ALA A 266 -11.90 -11.89 0.51
C ALA A 266 -11.95 -13.08 1.48
N GLN A 267 -11.91 -12.84 2.80
CA GLN A 267 -12.16 -13.90 3.78
C GLN A 267 -13.58 -14.43 3.66
N MET A 268 -14.58 -13.54 3.57
CA MET A 268 -15.99 -13.92 3.40
C MET A 268 -16.19 -14.78 2.14
N ALA A 269 -15.64 -14.34 1.00
CA ALA A 269 -15.69 -15.07 -0.26
C ALA A 269 -14.96 -16.42 -0.20
N ALA A 270 -13.82 -16.49 0.49
CA ALA A 270 -13.09 -17.73 0.74
C ALA A 270 -13.90 -18.71 1.59
N ASP A 271 -14.60 -18.19 2.60
CA ASP A 271 -15.48 -18.95 3.51
C ASP A 271 -16.84 -19.31 2.88
N LYS A 272 -17.09 -18.91 1.63
CA LYS A 272 -18.36 -19.13 0.91
C LYS A 272 -19.56 -18.50 1.61
N VAL A 273 -19.31 -17.39 2.29
CA VAL A 273 -20.35 -16.51 2.80
C VAL A 273 -20.28 -15.23 1.96
N GLY A 274 -21.22 -15.05 1.03
CA GLY A 274 -21.31 -13.82 0.24
C GLY A 274 -21.79 -12.65 1.10
N ALA A 275 -22.38 -11.63 0.47
CA ALA A 275 -23.18 -10.66 1.22
C ALA A 275 -24.29 -11.43 1.98
N PRO A 276 -24.24 -11.47 3.32
CA PRO A 276 -25.13 -12.30 4.12
C PRO A 276 -26.59 -11.82 4.04
N VAL A 277 -27.51 -12.76 3.86
CA VAL A 277 -28.96 -12.50 3.72
C VAL A 277 -29.81 -13.26 4.75
N THR A 278 -29.19 -14.17 5.51
CA THR A 278 -29.85 -14.98 6.54
C THR A 278 -29.19 -14.80 7.88
N LYS A 279 -29.96 -14.99 8.97
CA LYS A 279 -29.44 -14.95 10.35
C LYS A 279 -28.22 -15.86 10.55
N HIS A 280 -28.24 -17.08 10.00
CA HIS A 280 -27.12 -18.02 10.13
C HIS A 280 -25.84 -17.54 9.44
N GLN A 281 -25.95 -16.88 8.29
CA GLN A 281 -24.80 -16.26 7.62
C GLN A 281 -24.24 -15.10 8.44
N TRP A 282 -25.12 -14.29 9.05
CA TRP A 282 -24.71 -13.22 9.95
C TRP A 282 -24.02 -13.74 11.21
N ASP A 283 -24.58 -14.77 11.87
CA ASP A 283 -23.94 -15.41 13.03
C ASP A 283 -22.53 -15.91 12.70
N TYR A 284 -22.33 -16.45 11.50
CA TYR A 284 -21.03 -16.91 11.03
C TYR A 284 -20.02 -15.74 10.85
N ILE A 285 -20.49 -14.63 10.27
CA ILE A 285 -19.69 -13.42 10.03
C ILE A 285 -19.35 -12.72 11.34
N HIS A 286 -20.27 -12.62 12.30
CA HIS A 286 -19.97 -12.09 13.64
C HIS A 286 -18.86 -12.92 14.31
N LYS A 287 -18.99 -14.25 14.32
CA LYS A 287 -17.95 -15.15 14.82
C LYS A 287 -16.62 -14.98 14.08
N MET A 288 -16.65 -14.62 12.80
CA MET A 288 -15.45 -14.28 12.00
C MET A 288 -14.76 -13.05 12.56
N GLY A 289 -15.52 -11.96 12.74
CA GLY A 289 -15.02 -10.70 13.28
C GLY A 289 -14.43 -10.91 14.67
N ASP A 290 -15.12 -11.63 15.55
CA ASP A 290 -14.64 -11.94 16.90
C ASP A 290 -13.35 -12.75 16.90
N SER A 291 -13.27 -13.77 16.04
CA SER A 291 -12.06 -14.57 15.87
C SER A 291 -10.90 -13.70 15.40
N LEU A 292 -11.14 -12.82 14.43
CA LEU A 292 -10.11 -11.93 13.89
C LEU A 292 -9.62 -10.94 14.96
N ARG A 293 -10.53 -10.33 15.72
CA ARG A 293 -10.19 -9.46 16.87
C ARG A 293 -9.29 -10.16 17.87
N HIS A 294 -9.61 -11.41 18.21
CA HIS A 294 -8.81 -12.19 19.16
C HIS A 294 -7.37 -12.36 18.67
N THR A 295 -7.16 -12.56 17.37
CA THR A 295 -5.80 -12.70 16.81
C THR A 295 -4.94 -11.45 16.93
N PHE A 296 -5.53 -10.26 17.12
CA PHE A 296 -4.81 -8.99 17.22
C PHE A 296 -4.39 -8.60 18.64
N GLN A 297 -4.78 -9.37 19.67
CA GLN A 297 -4.48 -9.05 21.07
C GLN A 297 -2.96 -8.92 21.31
N ASN A 298 -2.15 -9.73 20.63
CA ASN A 298 -0.69 -9.75 20.76
C ASN A 298 0.05 -9.07 19.60
N VAL A 299 -0.67 -8.36 18.73
CA VAL A 299 -0.06 -7.62 17.62
C VAL A 299 0.34 -6.23 18.14
N SER A 300 1.59 -5.80 17.92
CA SER A 300 2.10 -4.54 18.46
C SER A 300 1.52 -3.27 17.83
N ALA A 301 1.17 -3.34 16.54
CA ALA A 301 0.63 -2.23 15.77
C ALA A 301 -0.41 -2.75 14.78
N VAL A 302 -1.66 -2.33 14.96
CA VAL A 302 -2.82 -2.80 14.19
C VAL A 302 -3.82 -1.67 14.01
N PHE A 303 -4.48 -1.65 12.85
CA PHE A 303 -5.62 -0.80 12.56
C PHE A 303 -6.73 -1.69 11.96
N ALA A 304 -7.77 -1.96 12.74
CA ALA A 304 -8.80 -2.94 12.40
C ALA A 304 -10.22 -2.37 12.54
N PRO A 305 -10.74 -1.67 11.50
CA PRO A 305 -12.07 -1.09 11.49
C PRO A 305 -13.15 -2.15 11.27
N SER A 306 -14.34 -1.91 11.83
CA SER A 306 -15.50 -2.80 11.75
C SER A 306 -16.32 -2.56 10.48
N CYS A 307 -15.71 -2.78 9.31
CA CYS A 307 -16.32 -2.59 7.99
C CYS A 307 -16.26 -3.87 7.16
N ILE A 308 -17.22 -3.99 6.22
CA ILE A 308 -17.15 -4.95 5.13
C ILE A 308 -16.49 -4.24 3.94
N SER A 309 -15.25 -4.61 3.65
CA SER A 309 -14.49 -4.07 2.52
C SER A 309 -13.27 -4.95 2.27
N HIS A 310 -12.44 -4.58 1.29
CA HIS A 310 -11.20 -5.27 1.01
C HIS A 310 -10.13 -4.33 0.46
N SER A 311 -8.95 -4.34 1.08
CA SER A 311 -7.81 -3.45 0.79
C SER A 311 -8.10 -1.96 1.01
N VAL A 312 -7.07 -1.17 1.30
CA VAL A 312 -7.21 0.27 1.52
C VAL A 312 -6.00 1.09 1.08
N LEU A 313 -4.78 0.52 1.11
CA LEU A 313 -3.54 1.30 1.01
C LEU A 313 -3.40 2.09 -0.30
N THR A 314 -3.98 1.62 -1.39
CA THR A 314 -3.91 2.28 -2.71
C THR A 314 -5.17 3.06 -3.07
N ASN A 315 -6.16 3.10 -2.17
CA ASN A 315 -7.40 3.83 -2.39
C ASN A 315 -7.16 5.32 -2.18
N LYS A 316 -7.79 6.16 -3.00
CA LYS A 316 -7.64 7.62 -2.89
C LYS A 316 -8.17 8.16 -1.56
N ASP A 317 -9.25 7.56 -1.07
CA ASP A 317 -9.92 7.99 0.15
C ASP A 317 -9.42 7.25 1.40
N TRP A 318 -8.24 6.62 1.36
CA TRP A 318 -7.68 5.87 2.50
C TRP A 318 -7.49 6.72 3.77
N GLU A 319 -7.34 8.04 3.63
CA GLU A 319 -7.28 8.99 4.74
C GLU A 319 -8.62 9.14 5.47
N MET A 320 -9.73 8.86 4.79
CA MET A 320 -11.07 8.95 5.37
C MET A 320 -11.33 7.86 6.40
N ILE A 321 -10.64 6.73 6.31
CA ILE A 321 -10.80 5.60 7.23
C ILE A 321 -10.20 5.92 8.59
N LYS A 322 -11.04 5.88 9.63
CA LYS A 322 -10.74 6.29 10.99
C LYS A 322 -11.26 5.27 12.01
N ILE A 323 -10.55 5.13 13.12
CA ILE A 323 -11.06 4.51 14.35
C ILE A 323 -10.96 5.58 15.42
N ASP A 324 -12.06 5.83 16.12
CA ASP A 324 -12.24 7.04 16.93
C ASP A 324 -11.94 8.29 16.07
N GLU A 325 -10.97 9.12 16.45
CA GLU A 325 -10.58 10.35 15.74
C GLU A 325 -9.22 10.21 15.01
N ILE A 326 -8.71 8.98 14.87
CA ILE A 326 -7.37 8.71 14.32
C ILE A 326 -7.53 8.07 12.94
N SER A 327 -7.02 8.75 11.91
CA SER A 327 -7.00 8.20 10.55
C SER A 327 -5.93 7.13 10.37
N PHE A 328 -6.13 6.24 9.41
CA PHE A 328 -5.15 5.20 9.11
C PHE A 328 -3.75 5.75 8.77
N PRO A 329 -3.58 6.80 7.94
CA PRO A 329 -2.29 7.45 7.74
C PRO A 329 -1.66 7.99 9.04
N GLN A 330 -2.47 8.57 9.94
CA GLN A 330 -1.98 9.08 11.23
C GLN A 330 -1.49 7.95 12.14
N ALA A 331 -2.17 6.81 12.16
CA ALA A 331 -1.76 5.63 12.92
C ALA A 331 -0.41 5.07 12.43
N ILE A 332 -0.21 4.96 11.11
CA ILE A 332 1.09 4.55 10.54
C ILE A 332 2.17 5.58 10.90
N LYS A 333 1.87 6.89 10.82
CA LYS A 333 2.82 7.94 11.17
C LYS A 333 3.23 7.85 12.63
N CYS A 334 2.27 7.59 13.53
CA CYS A 334 2.51 7.36 14.93
C CYS A 334 3.46 6.17 15.15
N TRP A 335 3.16 5.06 14.50
CA TRP A 335 3.99 3.85 14.55
C TRP A 335 5.42 4.10 14.10
N GLU A 336 5.62 4.83 13.00
CA GLU A 336 6.96 5.18 12.55
C GLU A 336 7.75 6.00 13.58
N LEU A 337 7.08 6.93 14.27
CA LEU A 337 7.71 7.78 15.31
C LEU A 337 8.08 6.96 16.55
N ASN A 338 7.21 6.06 17.00
CA ASN A 338 7.48 5.20 18.15
C ASN A 338 8.70 4.30 17.91
N LEU A 339 8.84 3.75 16.71
CA LEU A 339 10.01 2.94 16.33
C LEU A 339 11.33 3.74 16.29
N GLN A 340 11.27 5.05 16.14
CA GLN A 340 12.46 5.91 16.18
C GLN A 340 12.87 6.21 17.62
N GLN A 341 11.91 6.37 18.53
CA GLN A 341 12.17 6.66 19.95
C GLN A 341 12.74 5.46 20.71
N THR A 342 12.41 4.22 20.30
CA THR A 342 12.94 3.00 20.92
C THR A 342 14.36 2.65 20.46
N ARG A 343 14.99 3.44 19.58
CA ARG A 343 16.42 3.26 19.27
C ARG A 343 17.23 3.92 20.38
N PRO A 344 18.06 3.19 21.14
CA PRO A 344 18.96 3.83 22.09
C PRO A 344 19.82 4.85 21.34
N MET A 345 19.89 6.08 21.85
CA MET A 345 20.85 7.05 21.36
C MET A 345 22.23 6.39 21.46
N GLN A 346 22.88 6.18 20.31
CA GLN A 346 24.29 5.86 20.30
C GLN A 346 25.00 7.07 20.90
N ASN A 347 25.36 6.96 22.18
CA ASN A 347 26.28 7.89 22.81
C ASN A 347 27.57 7.86 21.98
N HIS A 348 27.87 8.98 21.32
CA HIS A 348 29.18 9.25 20.76
C HIS A 348 30.19 9.30 21.92
N TYR A 349 30.73 8.14 22.29
CA TYR A 349 32.00 8.10 22.98
C TYR A 349 33.09 8.35 21.94
N THR A 350 33.66 9.55 21.98
CA THR A 350 34.97 9.83 21.38
C THR A 350 36.01 8.95 22.05
N ILE A 351 36.36 7.83 21.41
CA ILE A 351 37.54 7.05 21.77
C ILE A 351 38.73 7.72 21.08
N THR A 352 39.62 8.27 21.91
CA THR A 352 40.93 8.76 21.52
C THR A 352 41.81 7.60 21.07
N ASN A 353 42.49 7.79 19.93
CA ASN A 353 43.44 6.86 19.31
C ASN A 353 44.52 6.37 20.28
N GLU A 354 44.78 5.06 20.26
CA GLU A 354 46.13 4.52 20.40
C GLU A 354 46.37 3.39 19.38
N ASN A 355 47.58 3.41 18.83
CA ASN A 355 48.08 2.58 17.74
C ASN A 355 48.29 1.11 18.14
N THR A 356 47.94 0.19 17.23
CA THR A 356 48.79 -0.97 16.88
C THR A 356 48.41 -1.49 15.48
N GLY A 357 49.42 -1.69 14.63
CA GLY A 357 49.27 -2.08 13.23
C GLY A 357 49.27 -3.60 12.96
N THR A 358 49.22 -3.91 11.66
CA THR A 358 49.23 -5.22 10.95
C THR A 358 47.92 -6.02 10.97
N SER A 359 47.40 -6.62 9.89
CA SER A 359 47.83 -6.79 8.50
C SER A 359 46.61 -6.88 7.56
N MET A 360 46.83 -6.59 6.27
CA MET A 360 45.84 -6.64 5.20
C MET A 360 45.57 -8.07 4.71
N LEU A 361 44.30 -8.42 4.53
CA LEU A 361 43.85 -9.34 3.49
C LEU A 361 42.68 -8.70 2.74
N ALA A 362 42.86 -8.63 1.43
CA ALA A 362 42.01 -7.94 0.48
C ALA A 362 40.77 -8.78 0.13
N ASP A 363 39.60 -8.16 0.18
CA ASP A 363 38.37 -8.70 -0.43
C ASP A 363 37.69 -7.60 -1.27
N ALA A 364 37.60 -7.86 -2.57
CA ALA A 364 36.67 -7.25 -3.52
C ALA A 364 36.52 -8.23 -4.72
N PRO A 365 35.35 -8.30 -5.41
CA PRO A 365 34.50 -7.14 -5.65
C PRO A 365 32.97 -7.41 -5.66
N LEU A 366 32.26 -6.95 -4.63
CA LEU A 366 30.85 -6.55 -4.73
C LEU A 366 30.67 -5.37 -5.72
N ASP A 367 31.74 -4.60 -5.91
CA ASP A 367 31.80 -3.40 -6.72
C ASP A 367 31.65 -3.66 -8.24
N ASN A 368 32.01 -4.86 -8.72
CA ASN A 368 31.87 -5.23 -10.13
C ASN A 368 30.46 -5.71 -10.48
N LEU A 369 29.74 -6.35 -9.54
CA LEU A 369 28.35 -6.76 -9.74
C LEU A 369 27.44 -5.53 -9.85
N LEU A 370 27.61 -4.56 -8.94
CA LEU A 370 26.84 -3.32 -8.92
C LEU A 370 27.10 -2.44 -10.16
N LYS A 371 28.36 -2.32 -10.61
CA LYS A 371 28.70 -1.55 -11.83
C LYS A 371 28.10 -2.17 -13.10
N THR A 372 28.08 -3.50 -13.19
CA THR A 372 27.55 -4.21 -14.36
C THR A 372 26.02 -4.13 -14.41
N GLN A 373 25.34 -4.29 -13.27
CA GLN A 373 23.88 -4.12 -13.16
C GLN A 373 23.44 -2.67 -13.38
N ARG A 374 24.21 -1.68 -12.89
CA ARG A 374 23.93 -0.26 -13.11
C ARG A 374 23.91 0.10 -14.60
N LYS A 375 24.85 -0.44 -15.39
CA LYS A 375 24.85 -0.26 -16.86
C LYS A 375 23.62 -0.90 -17.51
N SER A 376 23.27 -2.14 -17.16
CA SER A 376 22.10 -2.82 -17.77
C SER A 376 20.77 -2.15 -17.42
N ILE A 377 20.61 -1.64 -16.20
CA ILE A 377 19.40 -0.94 -15.77
C ILE A 377 19.30 0.42 -16.47
N GLN A 378 20.41 1.17 -16.52
CA GLN A 378 20.44 2.47 -17.21
C GLN A 378 20.18 2.32 -18.72
N LEU A 379 20.74 1.28 -19.37
CA LEU A 379 20.44 0.92 -20.76
C LEU A 379 18.96 0.57 -20.98
N ASN A 380 18.32 -0.14 -20.03
CA ASN A 380 16.89 -0.44 -20.12
C ASN A 380 16.03 0.82 -19.97
N ILE A 381 16.36 1.72 -19.04
CA ILE A 381 15.66 3.01 -18.88
C ILE A 381 15.80 3.85 -20.15
N TYR A 382 17.02 3.99 -20.69
CA TYR A 382 17.24 4.74 -21.94
C TYR A 382 16.54 4.12 -23.15
N ARG A 383 16.53 2.79 -23.29
CA ARG A 383 15.84 2.10 -24.39
C ARG A 383 14.32 2.28 -24.32
N THR A 384 13.75 2.33 -23.12
CA THR A 384 12.31 2.58 -22.92
C THR A 384 11.96 4.02 -23.34
N VAL A 385 12.83 4.98 -23.05
CA VAL A 385 12.67 6.39 -23.50
C VAL A 385 12.88 6.56 -25.01
N GLU A 386 13.80 5.81 -25.64
CA GLU A 386 14.01 5.86 -27.09
C GLU A 386 12.87 5.24 -27.90
N GLU A 387 12.28 4.13 -27.44
CA GLU A 387 11.11 3.51 -28.08
C GLU A 387 9.89 4.46 -28.08
N GLU A 388 9.75 5.35 -27.10
CA GLU A 388 8.72 6.41 -27.07
C GLU A 388 8.93 7.49 -28.15
N THR A 389 10.17 7.73 -28.61
CA THR A 389 10.44 8.75 -29.64
C THR A 389 10.27 8.26 -31.07
N ASN A 390 10.30 6.94 -31.29
CA ASN A 390 10.29 6.34 -32.62
C ASN A 390 8.90 5.93 -33.13
N ASN A 391 7.88 5.88 -32.27
CA ASN A 391 6.51 5.47 -32.64
C ASN A 391 5.52 6.62 -32.89
N THR A 392 6.00 7.77 -33.42
CA THR A 392 5.10 8.84 -33.91
C THR A 392 4.92 8.78 -35.43
N SER A 393 3.66 8.73 -35.89
CA SER A 393 3.29 8.70 -37.31
C SER A 393 3.79 9.93 -38.08
N HIS A 394 4.12 9.74 -39.36
CA HIS A 394 4.66 10.75 -40.27
C HIS A 394 3.78 12.01 -40.39
N ASP A 395 2.46 11.90 -40.17
CA ASP A 395 1.53 13.01 -40.21
C ASP A 395 1.59 13.92 -38.98
N GLU A 396 1.94 13.39 -37.80
CA GLU A 396 2.16 14.21 -36.60
C GLU A 396 3.45 15.04 -36.71
N ARG A 397 4.50 14.50 -37.35
CA ARG A 397 5.75 15.24 -37.62
C ARG A 397 5.53 16.44 -38.52
N LYS A 398 4.65 16.34 -39.54
CA LYS A 398 4.29 17.48 -40.41
C LYS A 398 3.49 18.55 -39.67
N ARG A 399 2.54 18.16 -38.80
CA ARG A 399 1.77 19.10 -37.96
C ARG A 399 2.67 19.85 -36.96
N ARG A 400 3.61 19.15 -36.30
CA ARG A 400 4.58 19.77 -35.37
C ARG A 400 5.52 20.76 -36.07
N ARG A 401 6.03 20.44 -37.27
CA ARG A 401 6.90 21.35 -38.05
C ARG A 401 6.19 22.63 -38.50
N LYS A 402 4.91 22.57 -38.88
CA LYS A 402 4.09 23.75 -39.19
C LYS A 402 3.84 24.63 -37.94
N LYS A 403 3.58 24.01 -36.79
CA LYS A 403 3.37 24.73 -35.51
C LYS A 403 4.65 25.44 -35.03
N HIS A 404 5.83 24.84 -35.26
CA HIS A 404 7.12 25.44 -34.88
C HIS A 404 7.51 26.62 -35.79
N LYS A 405 7.25 26.55 -37.10
CA LYS A 405 7.48 27.68 -38.02
C LYS A 405 6.59 28.89 -37.72
N ASN A 406 5.34 28.68 -37.28
CA ASN A 406 4.45 29.78 -36.88
C ASN A 406 4.84 30.41 -35.53
N LYS A 407 5.39 29.62 -34.59
CA LYS A 407 5.90 30.12 -33.30
C LYS A 407 7.16 30.99 -33.46
N GLN A 408 8.07 30.61 -34.36
CA GLN A 408 9.27 31.42 -34.64
C GLN A 408 8.96 32.75 -35.35
N ARG A 409 7.88 32.83 -36.15
CA ARG A 409 7.43 34.09 -36.77
C ARG A 409 6.82 35.07 -35.76
N THR A 410 6.14 34.57 -34.72
CA THR A 410 5.53 35.40 -33.66
C THR A 410 6.55 35.90 -32.63
N ASP A 411 7.57 35.10 -32.31
CA ASP A 411 8.65 35.53 -31.40
C ASP A 411 9.55 36.64 -32.00
N LYS A 412 9.66 36.72 -33.33
CA LYS A 412 10.43 37.77 -34.00
C LYS A 412 9.72 39.13 -34.00
N GLN A 413 8.38 39.15 -33.99
CA GLN A 413 7.59 40.40 -33.86
C GLN A 413 7.53 40.93 -32.41
N ASN A 414 7.55 40.05 -31.40
CA ASN A 414 7.50 40.46 -29.99
C ASN A 414 8.84 41.00 -29.44
N ARG A 415 9.98 40.59 -30.01
CA ARG A 415 11.30 41.16 -29.65
C ARG A 415 11.48 42.61 -30.10
N GLY A 416 10.75 43.09 -31.12
CA GLY A 416 10.80 44.48 -31.58
C GLY A 416 10.07 45.48 -30.68
N ARG A 417 9.01 45.04 -29.96
CA ARG A 417 8.20 45.93 -29.09
C ARG A 417 8.77 46.11 -27.68
N ARG A 418 9.67 45.22 -27.23
CA ARG A 418 10.24 45.24 -25.87
C ARG A 418 11.40 46.24 -25.68
N LYS A 419 11.94 46.83 -26.75
CA LYS A 419 13.00 47.87 -26.72
C LYS A 419 12.50 49.32 -26.58
N LYS A 420 11.19 49.59 -26.58
CA LYS A 420 10.62 50.96 -26.51
C LYS A 420 10.03 51.36 -25.14
N ARG A 421 10.24 50.58 -24.07
CA ARG A 421 9.57 50.82 -22.78
C ARG A 421 10.48 50.86 -21.54
N LEU A 422 11.80 50.92 -21.72
CA LEU A 422 12.79 51.20 -20.66
C LEU A 422 13.42 52.57 -20.92
N GLY A 423 12.72 53.62 -20.52
CA GLY A 423 13.18 54.99 -20.72
C GLY A 423 12.08 55.99 -20.41
N ARG A 424 11.67 56.08 -19.13
CA ARG A 424 11.00 57.23 -18.48
C ARG A 424 10.29 56.78 -17.19
N LYS A 425 10.87 57.08 -16.03
CA LYS A 425 10.34 58.05 -15.05
C LYS A 425 11.02 57.88 -13.71
N ASN A 426 11.77 58.91 -13.36
CA ASN A 426 12.26 59.25 -12.03
C ASN A 426 11.42 60.47 -11.54
N LYS A 427 11.39 60.69 -10.22
CA LYS A 427 10.80 61.83 -9.45
C LYS A 427 9.31 61.74 -9.04
N ASN A 428 9.06 61.46 -7.75
CA ASN A 428 8.73 62.48 -6.72
C ASN A 428 8.35 61.84 -5.36
N ARG A 429 8.88 62.41 -4.27
CA ARG A 429 8.55 62.21 -2.84
C ARG A 429 7.60 63.33 -2.36
N PRO A 430 6.88 63.19 -1.23
CA PRO A 430 7.31 63.87 0.02
C PRO A 430 7.04 63.09 1.34
N MET A 431 7.56 63.66 2.45
CA MET A 431 7.71 63.16 3.84
C MET A 431 6.56 63.49 4.83
N ARG A 432 6.45 62.70 5.92
CA ARG A 432 6.17 63.01 7.37
C ARG A 432 5.36 61.85 8.01
N SER A 433 5.39 61.46 9.29
CA SER A 433 6.13 61.73 10.54
C SER A 433 5.57 60.74 11.59
N SER A 434 6.37 60.24 12.54
CA SER A 434 5.95 59.34 13.65
C SER A 434 5.09 60.04 14.72
N PRO A 435 4.40 59.29 15.62
CA PRO A 435 4.94 59.15 16.99
C PRO A 435 4.73 57.75 17.65
N ILE A 436 5.12 57.68 18.93
CA ILE A 436 5.55 56.53 19.76
C ILE A 436 4.52 56.27 20.91
N ILE A 437 4.58 55.07 21.51
CA ILE A 437 4.27 54.65 22.91
C ILE A 437 2.93 53.93 23.15
N GLY A 438 3.01 52.77 23.82
CA GLY A 438 1.90 52.17 24.58
C GLY A 438 2.09 50.69 24.96
N THR A 439 3.00 50.38 25.89
CA THR A 439 3.08 49.07 26.57
C THR A 439 1.97 48.92 27.60
N VAL A 440 1.19 47.82 27.54
CA VAL A 440 0.39 47.32 28.67
C VAL A 440 0.53 45.81 28.76
N SER A 441 1.11 45.37 29.86
CA SER A 441 1.19 43.98 30.33
C SER A 441 0.00 43.68 31.24
N ILE A 442 -0.70 42.56 31.00
CA ILE A 442 -1.62 41.93 31.96
C ILE A 442 -1.21 40.46 32.09
N ASN A 443 -0.68 40.11 33.26
CA ASN A 443 -0.59 38.73 33.74
C ASN A 443 -1.97 38.31 34.29
N THR A 444 -2.43 37.09 34.01
CA THR A 444 -2.55 36.00 35.00
C THR A 444 -3.34 34.79 34.45
N SER A 445 -2.72 33.61 34.61
CA SER A 445 -3.31 32.31 34.96
C SER A 445 -4.51 31.74 34.16
N GLY A 446 -4.26 30.64 33.45
CA GLY A 446 -5.29 29.74 32.95
C GLY A 446 -4.71 28.49 32.31
N THR A 447 -4.37 27.50 33.15
CA THR A 447 -4.25 26.05 32.86
C THR A 447 -3.84 25.63 31.44
N SER A 448 -2.56 25.29 31.30
CA SER A 448 -2.05 24.50 30.17
C SER A 448 -2.66 23.09 30.20
N GLY A 449 -3.80 22.92 29.53
CA GLY A 449 -4.32 21.61 29.16
C GLY A 449 -3.47 21.06 28.02
N ASN A 450 -2.49 20.24 28.37
CA ASN A 450 -1.61 19.54 27.43
C ASN A 450 -2.43 18.46 26.67
N ASN A 451 -3.25 18.88 25.71
CA ASN A 451 -4.00 18.01 24.80
C ASN A 451 -3.09 17.56 23.63
N GLN A 452 -1.93 16.99 23.93
CA GLN A 452 -1.29 16.08 22.97
C GLN A 452 -2.19 14.86 22.86
N LYS A 453 -3.05 14.81 21.83
CA LYS A 453 -3.77 13.59 21.44
C LYS A 453 -2.75 12.45 21.45
N LYS A 454 -2.95 11.49 22.36
CA LYS A 454 -2.01 10.38 22.60
C LYS A 454 -1.79 9.65 21.28
N CYS A 455 -0.53 9.53 20.86
CA CYS A 455 -0.13 8.78 19.66
C CYS A 455 -0.53 7.31 19.85
N GLN A 456 -1.47 6.79 19.04
CA GLN A 456 -1.93 5.40 19.11
C GLN A 456 -1.64 4.65 17.80
N GLN A 457 -1.20 3.40 17.94
CA GLN A 457 -0.85 2.50 16.83
C GLN A 457 -1.55 1.13 16.92
N HIS A 458 -2.29 0.90 18.01
CA HIS A 458 -3.08 -0.31 18.23
C HIS A 458 -4.54 0.13 18.35
N LEU A 459 -5.25 0.02 17.24
CA LEU A 459 -6.60 0.52 17.05
C LEU A 459 -7.43 -0.62 16.48
N ILE A 460 -8.31 -1.16 17.30
CA ILE A 460 -9.29 -2.17 16.92
C ILE A 460 -10.64 -1.58 17.25
N GLU A 461 -11.52 -1.45 16.26
CA GLU A 461 -12.85 -0.86 16.43
C GLU A 461 -13.59 -1.56 17.58
N ARG A 462 -14.30 -0.88 18.47
CA ARG A 462 -14.92 -1.57 19.62
C ARG A 462 -16.23 -2.24 19.27
N CYS A 463 -16.98 -1.63 18.35
CA CYS A 463 -18.27 -2.14 17.94
C CYS A 463 -18.14 -3.46 17.16
N THR A 464 -18.93 -4.46 17.53
CA THR A 464 -18.87 -5.82 16.99
C THR A 464 -19.73 -6.04 15.74
N TRP A 465 -20.49 -5.03 15.32
CA TRP A 465 -21.36 -5.12 14.15
C TRP A 465 -20.62 -4.81 12.84
N PRO A 466 -20.90 -5.55 11.76
CA PRO A 466 -20.46 -5.16 10.42
C PRO A 466 -20.96 -3.77 10.06
N GLN A 467 -20.10 -2.96 9.45
CA GLN A 467 -20.42 -1.62 8.96
C GLN A 467 -20.81 -0.59 10.04
N CYS A 468 -20.46 -0.84 11.31
CA CYS A 468 -20.80 0.11 12.37
C CYS A 468 -19.77 1.23 12.60
N ASN A 469 -18.62 1.16 11.91
CA ASN A 469 -17.68 2.26 11.92
C ASN A 469 -18.16 3.35 10.93
N TYR A 470 -18.27 4.59 11.40
CA TYR A 470 -18.83 5.70 10.63
C TYR A 470 -18.01 6.08 9.38
N SER A 471 -16.75 5.66 9.32
CA SER A 471 -15.84 5.92 8.20
C SER A 471 -15.81 4.78 7.18
N CYS A 472 -16.65 3.76 7.35
CA CYS A 472 -16.67 2.64 6.43
C CYS A 472 -16.96 3.10 5.00
N PRO A 473 -16.30 2.47 4.00
CA PRO A 473 -16.71 2.61 2.62
C PRO A 473 -18.17 2.21 2.46
N LYS A 474 -18.88 2.91 1.58
CA LYS A 474 -20.25 2.53 1.22
C LYS A 474 -20.27 1.14 0.62
N LEU A 475 -21.32 0.40 0.95
CA LEU A 475 -21.57 -0.89 0.34
C LEU A 475 -22.20 -0.72 -1.03
N HIS A 476 -21.96 -1.69 -1.91
CA HIS A 476 -22.60 -1.77 -3.21
C HIS A 476 -23.39 -3.07 -3.32
N ASN A 477 -24.58 -2.98 -3.92
CA ASN A 477 -25.40 -4.14 -4.21
C ASN A 477 -24.66 -5.04 -5.23
N PRO A 478 -24.42 -6.32 -4.93
CA PRO A 478 -23.63 -7.20 -5.79
C PRO A 478 -24.31 -7.53 -7.14
N PHE A 479 -25.61 -7.26 -7.29
CA PHE A 479 -26.38 -7.52 -8.50
C PHE A 479 -26.58 -6.27 -9.35
N THR A 480 -26.85 -5.12 -8.73
CA THR A 480 -27.13 -3.86 -9.45
C THR A 480 -25.92 -2.92 -9.52
N GLY A 481 -24.94 -3.08 -8.63
CA GLY A 481 -23.81 -2.16 -8.48
C GLY A 481 -24.15 -0.84 -7.78
N GLU A 482 -25.41 -0.62 -7.44
CA GLU A 482 -25.88 0.60 -6.79
C GLU A 482 -25.40 0.66 -5.33
N GLU A 483 -25.16 1.87 -4.82
CA GLU A 483 -24.83 2.07 -3.42
C GLU A 483 -25.99 1.59 -2.53
N MET A 484 -25.68 0.76 -1.55
CA MET A 484 -26.63 0.36 -0.51
C MET A 484 -26.53 1.34 0.65
N ASP A 485 -27.68 1.87 1.08
CA ASP A 485 -27.75 2.59 2.33
C ASP A 485 -27.74 1.61 3.52
N PHE A 486 -27.55 2.16 4.72
CA PHE A 486 -27.44 1.35 5.94
C PHE A 486 -28.76 0.64 6.28
N ILE A 487 -29.91 1.20 5.91
CA ILE A 487 -31.22 0.62 6.18
C ILE A 487 -31.50 -0.55 5.25
N ASP A 488 -31.13 -0.44 3.98
CA ASP A 488 -31.16 -1.52 3.02
C ASP A 488 -30.22 -2.65 3.44
N LEU A 489 -29.08 -2.31 4.05
CA LEU A 489 -28.24 -3.28 4.73
C LEU A 489 -29.00 -3.95 5.88
N LEU A 490 -29.61 -3.20 6.84
CA LEU A 490 -30.43 -3.76 7.93
C LEU A 490 -31.57 -4.66 7.45
N LYS A 491 -32.26 -4.29 6.36
CA LYS A 491 -33.28 -5.14 5.72
C LYS A 491 -32.65 -6.41 5.15
N SER A 492 -31.47 -6.33 4.55
CA SER A 492 -30.71 -7.51 4.12
C SER A 492 -30.26 -8.40 5.29
N PHE A 493 -30.15 -7.86 6.51
CA PHE A 493 -29.99 -8.66 7.73
C PHE A 493 -31.21 -9.52 8.09
N GLY A 494 -32.31 -9.41 7.33
CA GLY A 494 -33.58 -10.02 7.67
C GLY A 494 -34.22 -9.37 8.89
N MET A 495 -33.75 -8.17 9.27
CA MET A 495 -34.41 -7.41 10.32
C MET A 495 -35.71 -6.84 9.78
N ASP A 496 -36.79 -7.18 10.46
CA ASP A 496 -38.06 -6.53 10.25
C ASP A 496 -37.97 -5.10 10.78
N MET A 497 -37.93 -4.13 9.88
CA MET A 497 -37.81 -2.72 10.24
C MET A 497 -39.03 -2.22 11.02
N ALA A 498 -40.18 -2.89 10.92
CA ALA A 498 -41.32 -2.59 11.80
C ALA A 498 -41.03 -3.01 13.26
N SER A 499 -40.45 -4.19 13.46
CA SER A 499 -39.98 -4.65 14.77
C SER A 499 -38.85 -3.78 15.33
N VAL A 500 -37.92 -3.33 14.49
CA VAL A 500 -36.84 -2.40 14.90
C VAL A 500 -37.42 -1.04 15.29
N ALA A 501 -38.34 -0.48 14.48
CA ALA A 501 -39.03 0.77 14.77
C ALA A 501 -39.76 0.69 16.13
N ASN A 502 -40.49 -0.41 16.35
CA ASN A 502 -41.21 -0.66 17.58
C ASN A 502 -40.27 -0.82 18.80
N ALA A 503 -39.14 -1.52 18.66
CA ALA A 503 -38.15 -1.68 19.72
C ALA A 503 -37.42 -0.37 20.06
N LEU A 504 -37.26 0.52 19.08
CA LEU A 504 -36.68 1.84 19.24
C LEU A 504 -37.71 2.91 19.66
N GLY A 505 -39.00 2.56 19.71
CA GLY A 505 -40.08 3.49 20.07
C GLY A 505 -40.28 4.63 19.06
N ILE A 506 -39.94 4.41 17.79
CA ILE A 506 -40.02 5.41 16.71
C ILE A 506 -40.90 4.88 15.58
N ASP A 507 -41.50 5.77 14.80
CA ASP A 507 -42.30 5.34 13.65
C ASP A 507 -41.41 4.87 12.49
N ILE A 508 -41.94 3.96 11.67
CA ILE A 508 -41.21 3.33 10.58
C ILE A 508 -40.81 4.32 9.47
N HIS A 509 -41.55 5.41 9.28
CA HIS A 509 -41.21 6.43 8.29
C HIS A 509 -40.01 7.26 8.76
N THR A 510 -39.99 7.64 10.03
CA THR A 510 -38.85 8.28 10.68
C THR A 510 -37.64 7.37 10.66
N LEU A 511 -37.78 6.09 11.02
CA LEU A 511 -36.70 5.11 10.93
C LEU A 511 -36.14 5.01 9.50
N ASN A 512 -36.99 4.90 8.49
CA ASN A 512 -36.58 4.78 7.07
C ASN A 512 -35.90 6.04 6.51
N ASN A 513 -36.08 7.21 7.15
CA ASN A 513 -35.50 8.47 6.71
C ASN A 513 -34.33 8.93 7.60
N MET A 514 -33.95 8.17 8.62
CA MET A 514 -32.82 8.49 9.48
C MET A 514 -31.49 8.38 8.74
N SER A 515 -30.57 9.28 9.09
CA SER A 515 -29.19 9.16 8.63
C SER A 515 -28.50 7.96 9.28
N HIS A 516 -27.48 7.43 8.60
CA HIS A 516 -26.63 6.34 9.10
C HIS A 516 -26.16 6.58 10.55
N THR A 517 -25.74 7.80 10.87
CA THR A 517 -25.23 8.19 12.19
C THR A 517 -26.30 8.14 13.27
N GLU A 518 -27.51 8.61 12.98
CA GLU A 518 -28.63 8.58 13.93
C GLU A 518 -29.04 7.15 14.24
N LEU A 519 -29.12 6.31 13.19
CA LEU A 519 -29.49 4.90 13.33
C LEU A 519 -28.46 4.11 14.13
N LEU A 520 -27.16 4.31 13.86
CA LEU A 520 -26.10 3.67 14.62
C LEU A 520 -26.07 4.10 16.07
N ASN A 521 -26.25 5.39 16.35
CA ASN A 521 -26.31 5.88 17.73
C ASN A 521 -27.47 5.22 18.48
N LEU A 522 -28.65 5.07 17.86
CA LEU A 522 -29.78 4.40 18.49
C LEU A 522 -29.52 2.91 18.75
N LEU A 523 -28.93 2.19 17.77
CA LEU A 523 -28.63 0.76 17.89
C LEU A 523 -27.49 0.46 18.87
N THR A 524 -26.51 1.36 18.99
CA THR A 524 -25.35 1.20 19.88
C THR A 524 -25.56 1.79 21.27
N GLN A 525 -26.54 2.67 21.48
CA GLN A 525 -26.91 3.15 22.83
C GLN A 525 -27.74 2.13 23.61
N GLN A 526 -28.52 1.26 22.94
CA GLN A 526 -29.30 0.21 23.61
C GLN A 526 -28.45 -0.97 24.08
N SER A 527 -27.22 -1.16 23.59
CA SER A 527 -26.32 -2.24 24.05
C SER A 527 -25.57 -1.92 25.35
N ASN A 528 -25.71 -0.70 25.89
CA ASN A 528 -25.12 -0.24 27.16
C ASN A 528 -26.15 -0.08 28.29
N ARG A 529 -27.34 -0.71 28.20
CA ARG A 529 -28.30 -0.82 29.30
C ARG A 529 -28.44 -2.25 29.78
#